data_AF-A0A2W4R6B8-F1
#
_entry.id   AF-A0A2W4R6B8-F1
#
_cell.length_a   1.000
_cell.length_b   1.000
_cell.length_c   1.000
_cell.angle_alpha   90.00
_cell.angle_beta   90.00
_cell.angle_gamma   90.00
#
_symmetry.space_group_name_H-M   'P 1'
#
loop_
_entity.id
_entity.type
_entity.pdbx_description
1 polymer ?
#
loop_
_entity_poly.entity_id
_entity_poly.type
_entity_poly.pdbx_seq_one_letter_code
_entity_poly.pdbx_strand_id
1 'polypeptide(L)'
;MSDSLQPISTIPVSTPALSDTDATIRAAEQILQSAKAAVRKMVEDAGDLDRCQHAAHGLSWLATYVEAMRQLRGWAERLSEAGLFGEVEQLLLKLGIAEYAAQIAGGIPMSQGEIARLGDMGVGAADIRRYMESTAGFVADGTSERVKRRLAELIAELPPGDLVGNAGLDETHAAIQKQMRRFSEAEVAPHAHSWHLANAYIPMEVIAKLSELGVFGITLPEEYGGLGLGKEAMCVVSEELSRGYIGVGSLGTRSEIASELILGSGTEEQKQRYLPRIASGE
;
A
#
# COMPACT_ATOMS: atom_id res chain seq x y z
N MET A 1 -10.41 -23.10 38.37
CA MET A 1 -10.07 -24.11 37.35
C MET A 1 -9.09 -23.44 36.41
N SER A 2 -7.81 -23.78 36.59
CA SER A 2 -6.69 -23.23 35.83
C SER A 2 -6.62 -24.00 34.52
N ASP A 3 -7.20 -23.46 33.44
CA ASP A 3 -6.92 -23.96 32.10
C ASP A 3 -5.49 -23.56 31.71
N SER A 4 -4.54 -24.38 32.13
CA SER A 4 -3.21 -24.41 31.56
C SER A 4 -3.33 -24.92 30.13
N LEU A 5 -3.48 -24.00 29.18
CA LEU A 5 -3.26 -24.27 27.76
C LEU A 5 -1.86 -24.88 27.63
N GLN A 6 -1.81 -26.16 27.25
CA GLN A 6 -0.54 -26.79 26.93
C GLN A 6 0.10 -26.04 25.75
N PRO A 7 1.44 -25.88 25.74
CA PRO A 7 2.12 -25.31 24.58
C PRO A 7 1.82 -26.19 23.36
N ILE A 8 1.07 -25.63 22.42
CA ILE A 8 0.75 -26.28 21.16
C ILE A 8 2.08 -26.45 20.42
N SER A 9 2.35 -27.69 20.01
CA SER A 9 3.52 -28.06 19.23
C SER A 9 3.73 -27.07 18.08
N THR A 10 4.86 -26.36 18.11
CA THR A 10 5.33 -25.50 17.02
C THR A 10 5.71 -26.39 15.85
N ILE A 11 4.73 -26.83 15.07
CA ILE A 11 4.98 -27.40 13.75
C ILE A 11 5.46 -26.21 12.90
N PRO A 12 6.73 -26.19 12.44
CA PRO A 12 7.26 -25.06 11.71
C PRO A 12 6.39 -24.79 10.48
N VAL A 13 5.97 -23.53 10.31
CA VAL A 13 5.41 -23.11 9.03
C VAL A 13 6.54 -23.24 8.01
N SER A 14 6.34 -24.04 6.97
CA SER A 14 7.32 -24.11 5.89
C SER A 14 7.54 -22.70 5.34
N THR A 15 8.79 -22.23 5.44
CA THR A 15 9.27 -21.03 4.77
C THR A 15 8.93 -21.15 3.29
N PRO A 16 8.11 -20.25 2.70
CA PRO A 16 7.93 -20.23 1.26
C PRO A 16 9.29 -19.92 0.64
N ALA A 17 9.74 -20.76 -0.30
CA ALA A 17 10.86 -20.36 -1.13
C ALA A 17 10.38 -19.20 -2.02
N LEU A 18 11.21 -18.17 -2.22
CA LEU A 18 10.90 -17.08 -3.15
C LEU A 18 10.52 -17.64 -4.54
N SER A 19 11.15 -18.74 -4.95
CA SER A 19 10.83 -19.47 -6.19
C SER A 19 9.37 -19.95 -6.31
N ASP A 20 8.73 -20.28 -5.19
CA ASP A 20 7.34 -20.78 -5.18
C ASP A 20 6.36 -19.63 -5.46
N THR A 21 6.69 -18.43 -4.99
CA THR A 21 5.91 -17.22 -5.29
C THR A 21 6.06 -16.81 -6.75
N ASP A 22 7.25 -16.98 -7.34
CA ASP A 22 7.51 -16.59 -8.73
C ASP A 22 6.65 -17.39 -9.72
N ALA A 23 6.36 -18.67 -9.45
CA ALA A 23 5.50 -19.48 -10.30
C ALA A 23 4.05 -18.96 -10.32
N THR A 24 3.52 -18.61 -9.15
CA THR A 24 2.17 -18.05 -8.99
C THR A 24 2.06 -16.67 -9.65
N ILE A 25 3.08 -15.82 -9.50
CA ILE A 25 3.15 -14.51 -10.14
C ILE A 25 3.17 -14.65 -11.67
N ARG A 26 4.02 -15.55 -12.21
CA ARG A 26 4.06 -15.79 -13.66
C ARG A 26 2.71 -16.25 -14.23
N ALA A 27 1.97 -17.09 -13.50
CA ALA A 27 0.62 -17.49 -13.90
C ALA A 27 -0.33 -16.28 -13.94
N ALA A 28 -0.24 -15.39 -12.95
CA ALA A 28 -1.04 -14.16 -12.89
C ALA A 28 -0.68 -13.17 -14.01
N GLU A 29 0.59 -13.08 -14.39
CA GLU A 29 1.03 -12.27 -15.53
C GLU A 29 0.49 -12.80 -16.86
N GLN A 30 0.49 -14.13 -17.04
CA GLN A 30 -0.06 -14.77 -18.25
C GLN A 30 -1.56 -14.55 -18.38
N ILE A 31 -2.32 -14.66 -17.27
CA ILE A 31 -3.76 -14.40 -17.32
C ILE A 31 -4.07 -12.92 -17.55
N LEU A 32 -3.25 -12.00 -17.03
CA LEU A 32 -3.33 -10.57 -17.35
C LEU A 32 -3.09 -10.28 -18.83
N GLN A 33 -2.11 -10.91 -19.48
CA GLN A 33 -1.91 -10.76 -20.92
C GLN A 33 -3.12 -11.25 -21.73
N SER A 34 -3.71 -12.38 -21.29
CA SER A 34 -4.90 -12.95 -21.91
C SER A 34 -6.10 -12.01 -21.78
N ALA A 35 -6.32 -11.46 -20.57
CA ALA A 35 -7.37 -10.46 -20.32
C ALA A 35 -7.14 -9.18 -21.12
N LYS A 36 -5.91 -8.67 -21.20
CA LYS A 36 -5.59 -7.47 -21.99
C LYS A 36 -5.89 -7.66 -23.48
N ALA A 37 -5.57 -8.83 -24.04
CA ALA A 37 -5.90 -9.15 -25.42
C ALA A 37 -7.41 -9.28 -25.65
N ALA A 38 -8.12 -9.96 -24.74
CA ALA A 38 -9.56 -10.15 -24.82
C ALA A 38 -10.35 -8.83 -24.69
N VAL A 39 -10.06 -8.03 -23.67
CA VAL A 39 -10.71 -6.73 -23.44
C VAL A 39 -10.42 -5.77 -24.59
N ARG A 40 -9.19 -5.75 -25.14
CA ARG A 40 -8.90 -4.97 -26.35
C ARG A 40 -9.84 -5.32 -27.48
N LYS A 41 -9.98 -6.61 -27.79
CA LYS A 41 -10.88 -7.08 -28.84
C LYS A 41 -12.34 -6.70 -28.55
N MET A 42 -12.79 -6.84 -27.31
CA MET A 42 -14.15 -6.45 -26.91
C MET A 42 -14.41 -4.95 -27.18
N VAL A 43 -13.45 -4.09 -26.84
CA VAL A 43 -13.56 -2.64 -27.06
C VAL A 43 -13.54 -2.31 -28.56
N GLU A 44 -12.66 -2.96 -29.33
CA GLU A 44 -12.61 -2.82 -30.79
C GLU A 44 -13.94 -3.25 -31.45
N ASP A 45 -14.49 -4.40 -31.06
CA ASP A 45 -15.77 -4.92 -31.56
C ASP A 45 -16.96 -4.03 -31.16
N ALA A 46 -16.93 -3.43 -29.97
CA ALA A 46 -17.98 -2.54 -29.47
C ALA A 46 -17.91 -1.12 -30.08
N GLY A 47 -16.73 -0.70 -30.54
CA GLY A 47 -16.44 0.63 -31.07
C GLY A 47 -16.44 1.75 -30.02
N ASP A 48 -16.59 1.41 -28.73
CA ASP A 48 -16.76 2.35 -27.61
C ASP A 48 -16.37 1.67 -26.29
N LEU A 49 -15.52 2.32 -25.50
CA LEU A 49 -15.06 1.81 -24.21
C LEU A 49 -16.18 1.74 -23.17
N ASP A 50 -17.13 2.67 -23.20
CA ASP A 50 -18.19 2.76 -22.20
C ASP A 50 -19.10 1.53 -22.24
N ARG A 51 -19.28 0.92 -23.42
CA ARG A 51 -20.02 -0.34 -23.60
C ARG A 51 -19.32 -1.55 -23.00
N CYS A 52 -18.02 -1.43 -22.72
CA CYS A 52 -17.18 -2.47 -22.12
C CYS A 52 -16.63 -2.05 -20.76
N GLN A 53 -17.22 -1.03 -20.11
CA GLN A 53 -16.66 -0.39 -18.92
C GLN A 53 -16.36 -1.39 -17.79
N HIS A 54 -17.26 -2.34 -17.50
CA HIS A 54 -17.03 -3.35 -16.47
C HIS A 54 -15.78 -4.22 -16.77
N ALA A 55 -15.62 -4.65 -18.02
CA ALA A 55 -14.46 -5.43 -18.44
C ALA A 55 -13.17 -4.60 -18.43
N ALA A 56 -13.24 -3.32 -18.84
CA ALA A 56 -12.12 -2.40 -18.82
C ALA A 56 -11.64 -2.08 -17.39
N HIS A 57 -12.57 -1.76 -16.48
CA HIS A 57 -12.27 -1.57 -15.06
C HIS A 57 -11.76 -2.87 -14.43
N GLY A 58 -12.38 -4.00 -14.74
CA GLY A 58 -11.92 -5.32 -14.28
C GLY A 58 -10.47 -5.61 -14.70
N LEU A 59 -10.09 -5.23 -15.93
CA LEU A 59 -8.70 -5.32 -16.39
C LEU A 59 -7.76 -4.42 -15.57
N SER A 60 -8.18 -3.20 -15.22
CA SER A 60 -7.40 -2.31 -14.35
C SER A 60 -7.18 -2.94 -12.97
N TRP A 61 -8.23 -3.49 -12.34
CA TRP A 61 -8.12 -4.17 -11.05
C TRP A 61 -7.25 -5.43 -11.10
N LEU A 62 -7.37 -6.22 -12.17
CA LEU A 62 -6.48 -7.36 -12.41
C LEU A 62 -5.02 -6.90 -12.54
N ALA A 63 -4.75 -5.84 -13.30
CA ALA A 63 -3.41 -5.28 -13.44
C ALA A 63 -2.86 -4.78 -12.09
N THR A 64 -3.69 -4.13 -11.27
CA THR A 64 -3.33 -3.71 -9.91
C THR A 64 -2.92 -4.91 -9.05
N TYR A 65 -3.65 -6.02 -9.10
CA TYR A 65 -3.33 -7.21 -8.30
C TYR A 65 -2.03 -7.86 -8.74
N VAL A 66 -1.81 -8.01 -10.04
CA VAL A 66 -0.55 -8.54 -10.58
C VAL A 66 0.62 -7.65 -10.20
N GLU A 67 0.45 -6.33 -10.25
CA GLU A 67 1.50 -5.39 -9.85
C GLU A 67 1.75 -5.44 -8.34
N ALA A 68 0.71 -5.52 -7.50
CA ALA A 68 0.86 -5.70 -6.06
C ALA A 68 1.63 -6.98 -5.72
N MET A 69 1.36 -8.08 -6.43
CA MET A 69 2.11 -9.33 -6.29
C MET A 69 3.60 -9.16 -6.65
N ARG A 70 3.92 -8.46 -7.74
CA ARG A 70 5.31 -8.16 -8.12
C ARG A 70 6.02 -7.30 -7.09
N GLN A 71 5.36 -6.23 -6.61
CA GLN A 71 5.95 -5.32 -5.63
C GLN A 71 6.17 -6.02 -4.28
N LEU A 72 5.25 -6.89 -3.86
CA LEU A 72 5.42 -7.70 -2.65
C LEU A 72 6.59 -8.69 -2.78
N ARG A 73 6.76 -9.32 -3.95
CA ARG A 73 7.92 -10.17 -4.24
C ARG A 73 9.23 -9.39 -4.28
N GLY A 74 9.24 -8.19 -4.86
CA GLY A 74 10.41 -7.32 -4.90
C GLY A 74 10.79 -6.80 -3.51
N TRP A 75 9.81 -6.47 -2.67
CA TRP A 75 10.03 -6.15 -1.25
C TRP A 75 10.70 -7.31 -0.52
N ALA A 76 10.18 -8.52 -0.66
CA ALA A 76 10.76 -9.71 -0.03
C ALA A 76 12.20 -9.98 -0.50
N GLU A 77 12.51 -9.72 -1.77
CA GLU A 77 13.88 -9.81 -2.31
C GLU A 77 14.84 -8.90 -1.57
N ARG A 78 14.51 -7.60 -1.52
CA ARG A 78 15.34 -6.57 -0.90
C ARG A 78 15.57 -6.86 0.58
N LEU A 79 14.52 -7.29 1.29
CA LEU A 79 14.66 -7.69 2.69
C LEU A 79 15.52 -8.94 2.85
N SER A 80 15.42 -9.91 1.93
CA SER A 80 16.23 -11.12 1.99
C SER A 80 17.71 -10.80 1.77
N GLU A 81 18.02 -9.94 0.80
CA GLU A 81 19.38 -9.45 0.53
C GLU A 81 19.95 -8.66 1.71
N ALA A 82 19.11 -7.89 2.40
CA ALA A 82 19.48 -7.14 3.60
C ALA A 82 19.54 -7.99 4.90
N GLY A 83 19.17 -9.28 4.85
CA GLY A 83 19.11 -10.15 6.04
C GLY A 83 17.96 -9.80 7.01
N LEU A 84 16.93 -9.11 6.52
CA LEU A 84 15.77 -8.62 7.28
C LEU A 84 14.49 -9.43 6.98
N PHE A 85 14.57 -10.48 6.18
CA PHE A 85 13.42 -11.30 5.77
C PHE A 85 13.09 -12.39 6.81
N GLY A 86 12.38 -11.99 7.87
CA GLY A 86 11.99 -12.83 8.99
C GLY A 86 10.71 -13.64 8.75
N GLU A 87 10.22 -14.29 9.82
CA GLU A 87 9.03 -15.12 9.79
C GLU A 87 7.77 -14.32 9.42
N VAL A 88 7.61 -13.11 9.98
CA VAL A 88 6.46 -12.23 9.68
C VAL A 88 6.44 -11.90 8.19
N GLU A 89 7.58 -11.50 7.63
CA GLU A 89 7.70 -11.12 6.23
C GLU A 89 7.39 -12.30 5.29
N GLN A 90 7.87 -13.48 5.64
CA GLN A 90 7.59 -14.72 4.90
C GLN A 90 6.09 -15.05 4.90
N LEU A 91 5.42 -14.91 6.04
CA LEU A 91 3.98 -15.16 6.16
C LEU A 91 3.17 -14.10 5.39
N LEU A 92 3.55 -12.83 5.47
CA LEU A 92 2.92 -11.74 4.71
C LEU A 92 3.05 -11.95 3.21
N LEU A 93 4.25 -12.28 2.71
CA LEU A 93 4.48 -12.61 1.31
C LEU A 93 3.59 -13.77 0.88
N LYS A 94 3.60 -14.87 1.64
CA LYS A 94 2.85 -16.08 1.30
C LYS A 94 1.34 -15.81 1.25
N LEU A 95 0.80 -15.23 2.31
CA LEU A 95 -0.62 -14.94 2.43
C LEU A 95 -1.06 -13.93 1.37
N GLY A 96 -0.30 -12.85 1.17
CA GLY A 96 -0.63 -11.81 0.20
C GLY A 96 -0.67 -12.32 -1.24
N ILE A 97 0.35 -13.06 -1.68
CA ILE A 97 0.38 -13.66 -3.02
C ILE A 97 -0.74 -14.69 -3.19
N ALA A 98 -1.00 -15.51 -2.16
CA ALA A 98 -2.02 -16.54 -2.20
C ALA A 98 -3.43 -15.95 -2.27
N GLU A 99 -3.70 -14.90 -1.48
CA GLU A 99 -4.99 -14.22 -1.46
C GLU A 99 -5.25 -13.49 -2.78
N TYR A 100 -4.27 -12.75 -3.33
CA TYR A 100 -4.42 -12.14 -4.64
C TYR A 100 -4.65 -13.18 -5.74
N ALA A 101 -3.93 -14.30 -5.72
CA ALA A 101 -4.14 -15.36 -6.68
C ALA A 101 -5.54 -16.02 -6.56
N ALA A 102 -6.02 -16.21 -5.33
CA ALA A 102 -7.37 -16.72 -5.06
C ALA A 102 -8.45 -15.76 -5.60
N GLN A 103 -8.28 -14.46 -5.39
CA GLN A 103 -9.22 -13.44 -5.87
C GLN A 103 -9.16 -13.25 -7.38
N ILE A 104 -8.00 -13.37 -8.03
CA ILE A 104 -7.93 -13.40 -9.50
C ILE A 104 -8.72 -14.60 -10.05
N ALA A 105 -8.63 -15.77 -9.40
CA ALA A 105 -9.38 -16.97 -9.81
C ALA A 105 -10.89 -16.85 -9.54
N GLY A 106 -11.27 -16.34 -8.37
CA GLY A 106 -12.66 -16.35 -7.87
C GLY A 106 -13.46 -15.08 -8.19
N GLY A 107 -12.78 -13.97 -8.44
CA GLY A 107 -13.35 -12.65 -8.68
C GLY A 107 -12.75 -11.58 -7.76
N ILE A 108 -12.32 -10.47 -8.35
CA ILE A 108 -11.71 -9.33 -7.67
C ILE A 108 -12.81 -8.34 -7.24
N PRO A 109 -12.95 -8.02 -5.94
CA PRO A 109 -13.93 -7.04 -5.50
C PRO A 109 -13.49 -5.62 -5.86
N MET A 110 -14.15 -5.02 -6.86
CA MET A 110 -13.97 -3.61 -7.21
C MET A 110 -14.75 -2.70 -6.25
N SER A 111 -15.92 -3.17 -5.84
CA SER A 111 -16.76 -2.61 -4.79
C SER A 111 -17.47 -3.76 -4.06
N GLN A 112 -18.28 -3.47 -3.03
CA GLN A 112 -19.06 -4.52 -2.36
C GLN A 112 -20.09 -5.20 -3.29
N GLY A 113 -20.54 -4.50 -4.34
CA GLY A 113 -21.53 -5.01 -5.30
C GLY A 113 -20.96 -5.42 -6.66
N GLU A 114 -19.71 -5.08 -6.95
CA GLU A 114 -19.10 -5.28 -8.27
C GLU A 114 -17.85 -6.15 -8.16
N ILE A 115 -17.94 -7.35 -8.73
CA ILE A 115 -16.87 -8.34 -8.74
C ILE A 115 -16.38 -8.52 -10.17
N ALA A 116 -15.12 -8.18 -10.44
CA ALA A 116 -14.48 -8.42 -11.73
C ALA A 116 -14.03 -9.88 -11.85
N ARG A 117 -14.54 -10.62 -12.83
CA ARG A 117 -14.10 -12.00 -13.10
C ARG A 117 -13.39 -12.09 -14.45
N LEU A 118 -12.50 -13.08 -14.57
CA LEU A 118 -11.79 -13.37 -15.82
C LEU A 118 -12.74 -13.61 -17.00
N GLY A 119 -13.86 -14.30 -16.77
CA GLY A 119 -14.89 -14.51 -17.80
C GLY A 119 -15.54 -13.21 -18.28
N ASP A 120 -15.79 -12.26 -17.38
CA ASP A 120 -16.38 -10.95 -17.70
C ASP A 120 -15.41 -10.06 -18.52
N MET A 121 -14.11 -10.36 -18.45
CA MET A 121 -13.05 -9.77 -19.27
C MET A 121 -12.83 -10.49 -20.61
N GLY A 122 -13.67 -11.48 -20.95
CA GLY A 122 -13.56 -12.25 -22.19
C GLY A 122 -12.42 -13.27 -22.22
N VAL A 123 -11.81 -13.58 -21.07
CA VAL A 123 -10.75 -14.60 -20.98
C VAL A 123 -11.34 -15.98 -21.27
N GLY A 124 -10.67 -16.75 -22.12
CA GLY A 124 -11.13 -18.09 -22.50
C GLY A 124 -11.15 -19.07 -21.33
N ALA A 125 -12.17 -19.93 -21.27
CA ALA A 125 -12.32 -20.92 -20.20
C ALA A 125 -11.12 -21.87 -20.04
N ALA A 126 -10.37 -22.12 -21.11
CA ALA A 126 -9.15 -22.93 -21.07
C ALA A 126 -8.01 -22.23 -20.30
N ASP A 127 -7.85 -20.92 -20.49
CA ASP A 127 -6.82 -20.13 -19.80
C ASP A 127 -7.19 -19.94 -18.33
N ILE A 128 -8.48 -19.73 -18.04
CA ILE A 128 -8.99 -19.67 -16.66
C ILE A 128 -8.70 -20.99 -15.92
N ARG A 129 -9.02 -22.15 -16.53
CA ARG A 129 -8.73 -23.46 -15.92
C ARG A 129 -7.25 -23.65 -15.67
N ARG A 130 -6.41 -23.34 -16.66
CA ARG A 130 -4.94 -23.45 -16.53
C ARG A 130 -4.43 -22.59 -15.37
N TYR A 131 -4.91 -21.35 -15.26
CA TYR A 131 -4.56 -20.46 -14.17
C TYR A 131 -4.93 -21.08 -12.81
N MET A 132 -6.19 -21.47 -12.64
CA MET A 132 -6.68 -22.09 -11.41
C MET A 132 -5.89 -23.34 -11.03
N GLU A 133 -5.63 -24.24 -11.98
CA GLU A 133 -4.84 -25.46 -11.75
C GLU A 133 -3.40 -25.14 -11.33
N SER A 134 -2.78 -24.13 -11.96
CA SER A 134 -1.39 -23.76 -11.67
C SER A 134 -1.19 -23.08 -10.32
N THR A 135 -2.21 -22.40 -9.78
CA THR A 135 -2.12 -21.67 -8.50
C THR A 135 -2.76 -22.40 -7.33
N ALA A 136 -3.63 -23.40 -7.57
CA ALA A 136 -4.45 -24.04 -6.55
C ALA A 136 -3.66 -24.54 -5.33
N GLY A 137 -2.51 -25.19 -5.54
CA GLY A 137 -1.67 -25.69 -4.45
C GLY A 137 -1.11 -24.58 -3.57
N PHE A 138 -0.57 -23.52 -4.19
CA PHE A 138 -0.02 -22.37 -3.48
C PHE A 138 -1.11 -21.59 -2.72
N VAL A 139 -2.27 -21.40 -3.37
CA VAL A 139 -3.44 -20.78 -2.75
C VAL A 139 -3.88 -21.57 -1.52
N ALA A 140 -4.09 -22.88 -1.65
CA ALA A 140 -4.56 -23.72 -0.56
C ALA A 140 -3.63 -23.70 0.67
N ASP A 141 -2.32 -23.71 0.45
CA ASP A 141 -1.33 -23.65 1.53
C ASP A 141 -1.21 -22.23 2.12
N GLY A 142 -1.12 -21.21 1.27
CA GLY A 142 -0.91 -19.82 1.68
C GLY A 142 -2.11 -19.18 2.36
N THR A 143 -3.34 -19.54 1.98
CA THR A 143 -4.57 -19.07 2.65
C THR A 143 -5.03 -19.99 3.78
N SER A 144 -4.21 -20.97 4.18
CA SER A 144 -4.58 -21.93 5.23
C SER A 144 -4.75 -21.26 6.60
N GLU A 145 -5.63 -21.84 7.43
CA GLU A 145 -5.83 -21.37 8.82
C GLU A 145 -4.54 -21.39 9.64
N ARG A 146 -3.60 -22.30 9.31
CA ARG A 146 -2.29 -22.37 9.95
C ARG A 146 -1.47 -21.10 9.70
N VAL A 147 -1.40 -20.64 8.44
CA VAL A 147 -0.68 -19.40 8.08
C VAL A 147 -1.34 -18.19 8.73
N LYS A 148 -2.67 -18.07 8.60
CA LYS A 148 -3.45 -16.95 9.16
C LYS A 148 -3.33 -16.88 10.68
N ARG A 149 -3.48 -18.01 11.38
CA ARG A 149 -3.34 -18.07 12.84
C ARG A 149 -1.93 -17.68 13.28
N ARG A 150 -0.89 -18.21 12.63
CA ARG A 150 0.49 -17.88 13.02
C ARG A 150 0.79 -16.40 12.83
N LEU A 151 0.36 -15.81 11.71
CA LEU A 151 0.50 -14.38 11.48
C LEU A 151 -0.26 -13.56 12.54
N ALA A 152 -1.47 -13.97 12.90
CA ALA A 152 -2.26 -13.30 13.94
C ALA A 152 -1.60 -13.37 15.33
N GLU A 153 -1.00 -14.52 15.69
CA GLU A 153 -0.22 -14.68 16.92
C GLU A 153 0.97 -13.71 16.95
N LEU A 154 1.74 -13.64 15.86
CA LEU A 154 2.87 -12.71 15.73
C LEU A 154 2.41 -11.25 15.82
N ILE A 155 1.29 -10.89 15.18
CA ILE A 155 0.72 -9.54 15.28
C ILE A 155 0.32 -9.22 16.73
N ALA A 156 -0.25 -10.17 17.46
CA ALA A 156 -0.66 -9.97 18.84
C ALA A 156 0.52 -9.79 19.81
N GLU A 157 1.71 -10.26 19.44
CA GLU A 157 2.96 -10.09 20.20
C GLU A 157 3.64 -8.72 19.93
N LEU A 158 3.22 -7.99 18.88
CA LEU A 158 3.80 -6.69 18.55
C LEU A 158 3.40 -5.60 19.56
N PRO A 159 4.31 -4.66 19.88
CA PRO A 159 3.95 -3.46 20.62
C PRO A 159 2.81 -2.69 19.93
N PRO A 160 1.86 -2.10 20.68
CA PRO A 160 0.80 -1.29 20.10
C PRO A 160 1.37 -0.16 19.24
N GLY A 161 0.96 -0.12 17.98
CA GLY A 161 1.34 0.91 17.02
C GLY A 161 2.59 0.63 16.20
N ASP A 162 3.25 -0.51 16.42
CA ASP A 162 4.28 -0.98 15.51
C ASP A 162 3.70 -1.53 14.20
N LEU A 163 4.52 -1.44 13.15
CA LEU A 163 4.18 -1.98 11.84
C LEU A 163 4.24 -3.51 11.88
N VAL A 164 3.31 -4.17 11.18
CA VAL A 164 3.38 -5.61 10.97
C VAL A 164 4.43 -5.90 9.91
N GLY A 165 5.59 -6.37 10.34
CA GLY A 165 6.74 -6.67 9.49
C GLY A 165 7.59 -5.44 9.14
N ASN A 166 8.70 -5.68 8.47
CA ASN A 166 9.67 -4.67 8.08
C ASN A 166 9.25 -3.97 6.76
N ALA A 167 9.17 -2.63 6.77
CA ALA A 167 8.80 -1.86 5.58
C ALA A 167 9.89 -1.82 4.48
N GLY A 168 11.15 -2.15 4.82
CA GLY A 168 12.28 -2.03 3.90
C GLY A 168 12.73 -0.59 3.65
N LEU A 169 12.44 0.32 4.59
CA LEU A 169 12.88 1.71 4.55
C LEU A 169 14.39 1.80 4.85
N ASP A 170 15.06 2.76 4.19
CA ASP A 170 16.42 3.14 4.58
C ASP A 170 16.44 3.88 5.94
N GLU A 171 17.65 4.16 6.44
CA GLU A 171 17.84 4.82 7.74
C GLU A 171 17.20 6.21 7.81
N THR A 172 17.19 6.95 6.70
CA THR A 172 16.63 8.31 6.64
C THR A 172 15.12 8.26 6.74
N HIS A 173 14.48 7.43 5.91
CA HIS A 173 13.04 7.23 5.91
C HIS A 173 12.55 6.62 7.24
N ALA A 174 13.30 5.69 7.83
CA ALA A 174 12.98 5.13 9.14
C ALA A 174 13.07 6.19 10.27
N ALA A 175 14.03 7.12 10.20
CA ALA A 175 14.12 8.22 11.14
C ALA A 175 12.94 9.20 11.01
N ILE A 176 12.56 9.54 9.76
CA ILE A 176 11.38 10.36 9.47
C ILE A 176 10.11 9.70 10.00
N GLN A 177 9.93 8.40 9.73
CA GLN A 177 8.79 7.63 10.21
C GLN A 177 8.67 7.72 11.74
N LYS A 178 9.77 7.48 12.45
CA LYS A 178 9.80 7.53 13.92
C LYS A 178 9.48 8.92 14.46
N GLN A 179 9.97 9.98 13.79
CA GLN A 179 9.69 11.36 14.19
C GLN A 179 8.22 11.70 14.00
N MET A 180 7.63 11.39 12.85
CA MET A 180 6.22 11.68 12.54
C MET A 180 5.26 10.82 13.36
N ARG A 181 5.63 9.57 13.67
CA ARG A 181 4.86 8.73 14.60
C ARG A 181 4.78 9.36 15.97
N ARG A 182 5.93 9.76 16.53
CA ARG A 182 5.99 10.43 17.83
C ARG A 182 5.17 11.72 17.86
N PHE A 183 5.25 12.51 16.79
CA PHE A 183 4.42 13.71 16.65
C PHE A 183 2.93 13.34 16.68
N SER A 184 2.51 12.35 15.89
CA SER A 184 1.11 11.95 15.80
C SER A 184 0.57 11.39 17.11
N GLU A 185 1.37 10.60 17.84
CA GLU A 185 1.01 10.04 19.14
C GLU A 185 0.94 11.09 20.26
N ALA A 186 1.75 12.15 20.17
CA ALA A 186 1.77 13.22 21.18
C ALA A 186 0.76 14.33 20.90
N GLU A 187 0.64 14.76 19.64
CA GLU A 187 0.01 16.03 19.26
C GLU A 187 -1.31 15.86 18.49
N VAL A 188 -1.61 14.65 18.01
CA VAL A 188 -2.77 14.40 17.13
C VAL A 188 -3.74 13.41 17.76
N ALA A 189 -3.34 12.15 17.92
CA ALA A 189 -4.23 11.06 18.32
C ALA A 189 -4.96 11.31 19.65
N PRO A 190 -4.31 11.85 20.71
CA PRO A 190 -5.01 12.13 21.98
C PRO A 190 -6.06 13.25 21.87
N HIS A 191 -5.97 14.12 20.86
CA HIS A 191 -6.79 15.31 20.72
C HIS A 191 -7.87 15.19 19.64
N ALA A 192 -7.70 14.30 18.66
CA ALA A 192 -8.61 14.15 17.52
C ALA A 192 -10.07 13.94 17.94
N HIS A 193 -10.33 13.18 19.01
CA HIS A 193 -11.69 12.96 19.50
C HIS A 193 -12.35 14.25 20.04
N SER A 194 -11.59 15.12 20.73
CA SER A 194 -12.15 16.38 21.24
C SER A 194 -12.42 17.37 20.12
N TRP A 195 -11.56 17.42 19.10
CA TRP A 195 -11.81 18.21 17.89
C TRP A 195 -13.10 17.78 17.19
N HIS A 196 -13.31 16.46 17.09
CA HIS A 196 -14.55 15.90 16.52
C HIS A 196 -15.79 16.31 17.32
N LEU A 197 -15.79 16.09 18.65
CA LEU A 197 -16.93 16.42 19.50
C LEU A 197 -17.26 17.92 19.48
N ALA A 198 -16.24 18.77 19.35
CA ALA A 198 -16.40 20.22 19.27
C ALA A 198 -16.79 20.71 17.86
N ASN A 199 -16.78 19.85 16.83
CA ASN A 199 -16.85 20.24 15.43
C ASN A 199 -15.85 21.37 15.09
N ALA A 200 -14.63 21.24 15.62
CA ALA A 200 -13.58 22.24 15.49
C ALA A 200 -12.62 21.91 14.35
N TYR A 201 -11.98 22.94 13.79
CA TYR A 201 -10.84 22.77 12.90
C TYR A 201 -9.64 22.17 13.66
N ILE A 202 -8.70 21.58 12.91
CA ILE A 202 -7.38 21.26 13.44
C ILE A 202 -6.77 22.57 13.99
N PRO A 203 -6.33 22.60 15.26
CA PRO A 203 -5.81 23.82 15.87
C PRO A 203 -4.61 24.39 15.11
N MET A 204 -4.49 25.71 15.07
CA MET A 204 -3.40 26.39 14.37
C MET A 204 -2.03 26.06 14.98
N GLU A 205 -2.00 25.70 16.26
CA GLU A 205 -0.81 25.25 16.97
C GLU A 205 -0.24 23.96 16.38
N VAL A 206 -1.10 23.05 15.87
CA VAL A 206 -0.65 21.83 15.19
C VAL A 206 -0.01 22.19 13.84
N ILE A 207 -0.62 23.12 13.10
CA ILE A 207 -0.09 23.62 11.82
C ILE A 207 1.27 24.29 12.04
N ALA A 208 1.40 25.15 13.07
CA ALA A 208 2.65 25.80 13.41
C ALA A 208 3.76 24.78 13.72
N LYS A 209 3.48 23.75 14.52
CA LYS A 209 4.46 22.68 14.81
C LYS A 209 4.86 21.90 13.56
N LEU A 210 3.92 21.58 12.67
CA LEU A 210 4.24 20.92 11.40
C LEU A 210 5.13 21.80 10.51
N SER A 211 4.91 23.12 10.54
CA SER A 211 5.76 24.07 9.83
C SER A 211 7.18 24.09 10.38
N GLU A 212 7.34 24.15 11.72
CA GLU A 212 8.65 24.08 12.37
C GLU A 212 9.40 22.77 12.06
N LEU A 213 8.67 21.68 11.83
CA LEU A 213 9.20 20.39 11.39
C LEU A 213 9.52 20.33 9.88
N GLY A 214 9.22 21.39 9.12
CA GLY A 214 9.47 21.49 7.68
C GLY A 214 8.51 20.67 6.82
N VAL A 215 7.39 20.20 7.37
CA VAL A 215 6.44 19.30 6.69
C VAL A 215 5.91 19.87 5.39
N PHE A 216 5.68 21.19 5.35
CA PHE A 216 5.15 21.87 4.17
C PHE A 216 6.17 22.04 3.05
N GLY A 217 7.47 21.90 3.33
CA GLY A 217 8.57 22.03 2.38
C GLY A 217 9.30 20.72 2.05
N ILE A 218 8.82 19.55 2.50
CA ILE A 218 9.54 18.26 2.39
C ILE A 218 10.08 17.98 0.99
N THR A 219 9.23 18.10 -0.03
CA THR A 219 9.59 17.75 -1.41
C THR A 219 10.15 18.93 -2.20
N LEU A 220 10.13 20.13 -1.61
CA LEU A 220 10.39 21.39 -2.29
C LEU A 220 11.91 21.61 -2.36
N PRO A 221 12.47 22.11 -3.48
CA PRO A 221 13.91 22.39 -3.58
C PRO A 221 14.39 23.38 -2.51
N GLU A 222 15.63 23.20 -2.06
CA GLU A 222 16.27 24.06 -1.04
C GLU A 222 16.36 25.53 -1.46
N GLU A 223 16.49 25.83 -2.76
CA GLU A 223 16.53 27.20 -3.30
C GLU A 223 15.25 28.01 -3.01
N TYR A 224 14.14 27.31 -2.73
CA TYR A 224 12.86 27.90 -2.34
C TYR A 224 12.55 27.63 -0.87
N GLY A 225 13.54 27.30 -0.03
CA GLY A 225 13.37 27.06 1.41
C GLY A 225 12.80 25.70 1.79
N GLY A 226 12.75 24.73 0.86
CA GLY A 226 12.35 23.35 1.15
C GLY A 226 13.49 22.45 1.63
N LEU A 227 13.20 21.16 1.78
CA LEU A 227 14.13 20.14 2.27
C LEU A 227 14.67 19.20 1.18
N GLY A 228 14.06 19.19 -0.01
CA GLY A 228 14.52 18.35 -1.13
C GLY A 228 14.52 16.84 -0.88
N LEU A 229 13.74 16.33 0.08
CA LEU A 229 13.80 14.92 0.54
C LEU A 229 13.10 13.92 -0.39
N GLY A 230 12.42 14.40 -1.43
CA GLY A 230 11.75 13.56 -2.42
C GLY A 230 10.40 12.99 -1.98
N LYS A 231 9.77 12.23 -2.87
CA LYS A 231 8.39 11.76 -2.73
C LYS A 231 8.23 10.62 -1.71
N GLU A 232 9.24 9.76 -1.57
CA GLU A 232 9.19 8.65 -0.61
C GLU A 232 9.15 9.17 0.83
N ALA A 233 9.96 10.18 1.16
CA ALA A 233 9.89 10.90 2.44
C ALA A 233 8.48 11.48 2.68
N MET A 234 7.86 12.06 1.65
CA MET A 234 6.51 12.62 1.75
C MET A 234 5.44 11.54 1.96
N CYS A 235 5.59 10.35 1.35
CA CYS A 235 4.72 9.20 1.63
C CYS A 235 4.82 8.80 3.10
N VAL A 236 6.03 8.61 3.62
CA VAL A 236 6.26 8.23 5.03
C VAL A 236 5.67 9.26 5.99
N VAL A 237 5.88 10.55 5.74
CA VAL A 237 5.27 11.61 6.55
C VAL A 237 3.75 11.58 6.48
N SER A 238 3.20 11.47 5.29
CA SER A 238 1.74 11.45 5.09
C SER A 238 1.08 10.25 5.75
N GLU A 239 1.70 9.06 5.70
CA GLU A 239 1.21 7.85 6.34
C GLU A 239 1.13 8.00 7.86
N GLU A 240 2.22 8.43 8.50
CA GLU A 240 2.26 8.54 9.96
C GLU A 240 1.33 9.64 10.49
N LEU A 241 1.26 10.79 9.81
CA LEU A 241 0.31 11.86 10.18
C LEU A 241 -1.15 11.43 9.97
N SER A 242 -1.44 10.72 8.87
CA SER A 242 -2.79 10.24 8.57
C SER A 242 -3.24 9.13 9.51
N ARG A 243 -2.30 8.32 10.01
CA ARG A 243 -2.56 7.33 11.07
C ARG A 243 -3.12 7.98 12.33
N GLY A 244 -2.65 9.18 12.68
CA GLY A 244 -3.21 9.97 13.77
C GLY A 244 -4.58 10.56 13.42
N TYR A 245 -4.65 11.31 12.33
CA TYR A 245 -5.89 11.85 11.76
C TYR A 245 -5.66 12.26 10.31
N ILE A 246 -6.46 11.73 9.37
CA ILE A 246 -6.30 11.98 7.93
C ILE A 246 -6.26 13.47 7.54
N GLY A 247 -6.97 14.32 8.30
CA GLY A 247 -6.95 15.77 8.11
C GLY A 247 -5.55 16.37 8.33
N VAL A 248 -4.77 15.85 9.27
CA VAL A 248 -3.41 16.32 9.56
C VAL A 248 -2.44 15.93 8.44
N GLY A 249 -2.48 14.67 7.97
CA GLY A 249 -1.68 14.25 6.81
C GLY A 249 -2.03 15.06 5.56
N SER A 250 -3.31 15.38 5.37
CA SER A 250 -3.78 16.19 4.25
C SER A 250 -3.22 17.61 4.23
N LEU A 251 -2.86 18.21 5.37
CA LEU A 251 -2.24 19.55 5.42
C LEU A 251 -0.93 19.56 4.62
N GLY A 252 -0.07 18.55 4.83
CA GLY A 252 1.17 18.37 4.07
C GLY A 252 0.89 18.15 2.58
N THR A 253 -0.04 17.25 2.24
CA THR A 253 -0.38 16.94 0.84
C THR A 253 -0.91 18.17 0.09
N ARG A 254 -1.60 19.10 0.76
CA ARG A 254 -2.03 20.36 0.12
C ARG A 254 -0.87 21.25 -0.23
N SER A 255 0.08 21.41 0.68
CA SER A 255 1.32 22.14 0.42
C SER A 255 2.10 21.53 -0.74
N GLU A 256 2.26 20.20 -0.72
CA GLU A 256 2.98 19.46 -1.75
C GLU A 256 2.38 19.67 -3.16
N ILE A 257 1.07 19.46 -3.32
CA ILE A 257 0.41 19.60 -4.63
C ILE A 257 0.43 21.05 -5.12
N ALA A 258 0.19 22.02 -4.23
CA ALA A 258 0.25 23.44 -4.59
C ALA A 258 1.66 23.84 -5.06
N SER A 259 2.69 23.32 -4.37
CA SER A 259 4.09 23.55 -4.71
C SER A 259 4.45 22.93 -6.06
N GLU A 260 4.02 21.69 -6.30
CA GLU A 260 4.29 20.98 -7.56
C GLU A 260 3.63 21.67 -8.77
N LEU A 261 2.40 22.18 -8.60
CA LEU A 261 1.73 23.00 -9.62
C LEU A 261 2.56 24.24 -9.97
N ILE A 262 3.05 24.97 -8.97
CA ILE A 262 3.83 26.20 -9.19
C ILE A 262 5.22 25.89 -9.76
N LEU A 263 5.86 24.82 -9.30
CA LEU A 263 7.16 24.37 -9.84
C LEU A 263 7.03 23.98 -11.32
N GLY A 264 6.00 23.21 -11.68
CA GLY A 264 5.82 22.69 -13.02
C GLY A 264 5.24 23.69 -14.04
N SER A 265 4.54 24.74 -13.59
CA SER A 265 3.80 25.63 -14.50
C SER A 265 3.87 27.12 -14.16
N GLY A 266 4.52 27.51 -13.06
CA GLY A 266 4.66 28.91 -12.65
C GLY A 266 5.79 29.64 -13.37
N THR A 267 5.67 30.96 -13.48
CA THR A 267 6.80 31.83 -13.87
C THR A 267 7.83 31.92 -12.73
N GLU A 268 9.04 32.38 -13.03
CA GLU A 268 10.07 32.56 -12.00
C GLU A 268 9.62 33.53 -10.90
N GLU A 269 8.89 34.59 -11.26
CA GLU A 269 8.34 35.53 -10.27
C GLU A 269 7.29 34.86 -9.36
N GLN A 270 6.48 33.94 -9.90
CA GLN A 270 5.52 33.17 -9.10
C GLN A 270 6.22 32.18 -8.17
N LYS A 271 7.24 31.47 -8.67
CA LYS A 271 8.04 30.54 -7.87
C LYS A 271 8.69 31.24 -6.69
N GLN A 272 9.43 32.31 -6.94
CA GLN A 272 10.12 33.10 -5.92
C GLN A 272 9.16 33.74 -4.90
N ARG A 273 7.93 34.08 -5.33
CA ARG A 273 6.92 34.68 -4.44
C ARG A 273 6.22 33.67 -3.54
N TYR A 274 5.84 32.51 -4.07
CA TYR A 274 4.91 31.60 -3.39
C TYR A 274 5.60 30.40 -2.75
N LEU A 275 6.60 29.81 -3.40
CA LEU A 275 7.20 28.57 -2.90
C LEU A 275 7.87 28.73 -1.53
N PRO A 276 8.63 29.82 -1.25
CA PRO A 276 9.19 30.02 0.10
C PRO A 276 8.15 30.11 1.20
N ARG A 277 7.01 30.76 0.91
CA ARG A 277 5.92 30.93 1.87
C ARG A 277 5.15 29.64 2.11
N ILE A 278 5.00 28.83 1.07
CA ILE A 278 4.40 27.50 1.19
C ILE A 278 5.32 26.59 2.01
N ALA A 279 6.63 26.60 1.73
CA ALA A 279 7.61 25.81 2.48
C ALA A 279 7.63 26.15 3.97
N SER A 280 7.47 27.44 4.33
CA SER A 280 7.43 27.94 5.71
C SER A 280 6.03 27.92 6.36
N GLY A 281 4.98 27.48 5.64
CA GLY A 281 3.62 27.43 6.16
C GLY A 281 2.97 28.80 6.47
N GLU A 282 3.38 29.89 5.80
CA GLU A 282 2.91 31.28 5.98
C GLU A 282 1.65 31.68 5.19
#